data_AF-A0A0C2WNJ6-F1
#
_entry.id   AF-A0A0C2WNJ6-F1
#
_cell.length_a   1.000
_cell.length_b   1.000
_cell.length_c   1.000
_cell.angle_alpha   90.00
_cell.angle_beta   90.00
_cell.angle_gamma   90.00
#
_symmetry.space_group_name_H-M   'P 1'
#
loop_
_entity.id
_entity.type
_entity.pdbx_description
1 polymer ?
#
loop_
_entity_poly.entity_id
_entity_poly.type
_entity_poly.pdbx_seq_one_letter_code
_entity_poly.pdbx_strand_id
1 'polypeptide(L)'
;MLSDPAAQMQRLLHAFAQGHIPFKDLDHFYTVILRNVVPANCDNDAIISGYKSVVGAIISIQPPLPVSTLAHLINMDVEDIHAVLEKLQSVIALGDDDVPRIYHKSFSNYLTDQMRCTDPRLRIVQIATMTKLLIGRAARLTEQPDL
;
A
#
# COMPACT_ATOMS: atom_id res chain seq x y z
N MET A 1 22.62 19.61 26.15
CA MET A 1 23.46 18.48 25.74
C MET A 1 23.44 18.39 24.23
N LEU A 2 24.58 18.65 23.58
CA LEU A 2 24.69 18.58 22.12
C LEU A 2 24.70 17.10 21.72
N SER A 3 23.73 16.65 20.93
CA SER A 3 23.69 15.30 20.38
C SER A 3 24.95 15.06 19.54
N ASP A 4 25.79 14.10 19.92
CA ASP A 4 26.95 13.65 19.11
C ASP A 4 26.45 12.69 18.01
N PRO A 5 26.41 13.14 16.74
CA PRO A 5 25.88 12.33 15.64
C PRO A 5 26.76 11.10 15.35
N ALA A 6 28.07 11.17 15.62
CA ALA A 6 28.99 10.08 15.36
C ALA A 6 28.77 8.93 16.35
N ALA A 7 28.62 9.25 17.64
CA ALA A 7 28.24 8.26 18.65
C ALA A 7 26.86 7.64 18.37
N GLN A 8 25.91 8.45 17.88
CA GLN A 8 24.59 7.94 17.50
C GLN A 8 24.67 6.99 16.29
N MET A 9 25.47 7.32 15.28
CA MET A 9 25.71 6.46 14.11
C MET A 9 26.37 5.13 14.52
N GLN A 10 27.40 5.16 15.38
CA GLN A 10 28.04 3.93 15.86
C GLN A 10 27.07 3.01 16.60
N ARG A 11 26.16 3.57 17.42
CA ARG A 11 25.11 2.79 18.09
C ARG A 11 24.14 2.15 17.09
N LEU A 12 23.76 2.87 16.04
CA LEU A 12 22.89 2.33 15.00
C LEU A 12 23.56 1.19 14.23
N LEU A 13 24.81 1.37 13.80
CA LEU A 13 25.59 0.34 13.11
C LEU A 13 25.74 -0.93 13.95
N HIS A 14 25.98 -0.77 15.25
CA HIS A 14 26.05 -1.90 16.18
C HIS A 14 24.69 -2.61 16.34
N ALA A 15 23.59 -1.86 16.46
CA ALA A 15 22.25 -2.44 16.52
C ALA A 15 21.91 -3.23 15.23
N PHE A 16 22.26 -2.69 14.05
CA PHE A 16 22.11 -3.39 12.78
C PHE A 16 22.93 -4.68 12.72
N ALA A 17 24.18 -4.66 13.18
CA ALA A 17 25.05 -5.84 13.23
C ALA A 17 24.51 -6.94 14.16
N GLN A 18 23.76 -6.57 15.20
CA GLN A 18 23.08 -7.50 16.11
C GLN A 18 21.72 -8.01 15.58
N GLY A 19 21.34 -7.65 14.36
CA GLY A 19 20.05 -8.05 13.78
C GLY A 19 18.84 -7.31 14.34
N HIS A 20 19.05 -6.29 15.18
CA HIS A 20 17.99 -5.35 15.55
C HIS A 20 17.73 -4.43 14.35
N ILE A 21 16.75 -4.82 13.54
CA ILE A 21 16.22 -3.96 12.48
C ILE A 21 15.27 -2.98 13.17
N PRO A 22 15.54 -1.66 13.19
CA PRO A 22 14.77 -0.64 13.90
C PRO A 22 13.31 -0.49 13.42
N PHE A 23 12.88 -1.32 12.48
CA PHE A 23 11.54 -1.34 11.91
C PHE A 23 10.79 -2.65 12.14
N LYS A 24 11.37 -3.68 12.80
CA LYS A 24 10.71 -4.98 12.95
C LYS A 24 9.37 -4.88 13.70
N ASP A 25 9.32 -4.05 14.74
CA ASP A 25 8.08 -3.80 15.49
C ASP A 25 7.05 -3.03 14.64
N LEU A 26 7.52 -2.16 13.75
CA LEU A 26 6.68 -1.42 12.81
C LEU A 26 6.14 -2.31 11.69
N ASP A 27 6.95 -3.26 11.21
CA ASP A 27 6.56 -4.25 10.20
C ASP A 27 5.46 -5.16 10.76
N HIS A 28 5.60 -5.58 12.03
CA HIS A 28 4.56 -6.31 12.73
C HIS A 28 3.27 -5.49 12.86
N PHE A 29 3.38 -4.22 13.27
CA PHE A 29 2.23 -3.31 13.36
C PHE A 29 1.49 -3.17 12.02
N TYR A 30 2.21 -2.97 10.92
CA TYR A 30 1.60 -2.92 9.59
C TYR A 30 0.95 -4.24 9.20
N THR A 31 1.58 -5.37 9.52
CA THR A 31 1.01 -6.69 9.27
C THR A 31 -0.35 -6.82 9.97
N VAL A 32 -0.43 -6.46 11.25
CA VAL A 32 -1.68 -6.53 12.06
C VAL A 32 -2.79 -5.70 11.40
N ILE A 33 -2.50 -4.48 10.98
CA ILE A 33 -3.49 -3.62 10.32
C ILE A 33 -3.99 -4.23 9.00
N LEU A 34 -3.07 -4.73 8.18
CA LEU A 34 -3.41 -5.34 6.89
C LEU A 34 -4.28 -6.59 7.04
N ARG A 35 -4.21 -7.28 8.19
CA ARG A 35 -5.09 -8.42 8.49
C ARG A 35 -6.56 -8.05 8.69
N ASN A 36 -6.88 -6.78 8.91
CA ASN A 36 -8.26 -6.32 8.91
C ASN A 36 -8.91 -6.46 7.53
N VAL A 37 -8.11 -6.38 6.46
CA VAL A 37 -8.56 -6.54 5.06
C VAL A 37 -8.33 -7.96 4.56
N VAL A 38 -7.13 -8.50 4.75
CA VAL A 38 -6.72 -9.83 4.28
C VAL A 38 -6.33 -10.71 5.48
N PRO A 39 -7.30 -11.42 6.09
CA PRO A 39 -7.06 -12.32 7.22
C PRO A 39 -5.93 -13.32 6.96
N ALA A 40 -5.30 -13.82 8.02
CA ALA A 40 -4.15 -14.73 7.92
C ALA A 40 -4.48 -16.06 7.21
N ASN A 41 -5.74 -16.49 7.28
CA ASN A 41 -6.29 -17.68 6.63
C ASN A 41 -7.14 -17.33 5.39
N CYS A 42 -7.04 -16.11 4.86
CA CYS A 42 -7.78 -15.73 3.65
C CYS A 42 -7.30 -16.57 2.46
N ASP A 43 -8.23 -17.31 1.87
CA ASP A 43 -8.13 -18.11 0.65
C ASP A 43 -8.98 -17.54 -0.50
N ASN A 44 -9.67 -16.42 -0.26
CA ASN A 44 -10.48 -15.74 -1.24
C ASN A 44 -9.61 -14.80 -2.10
N ASP A 45 -9.29 -15.26 -3.32
CA ASP A 45 -8.49 -14.51 -4.29
C ASP A 45 -9.12 -13.17 -4.68
N ALA A 46 -10.44 -13.02 -4.65
CA ALA A 46 -11.10 -11.76 -4.94
C ALA A 46 -10.81 -10.70 -3.86
N ILE A 47 -10.80 -11.09 -2.58
CA ILE A 47 -10.43 -10.20 -1.47
C ILE A 47 -8.97 -9.78 -1.58
N ILE A 48 -8.07 -10.74 -1.83
CA ILE A 48 -6.63 -10.48 -1.96
C ILE A 48 -6.36 -9.58 -3.16
N SER A 49 -6.99 -9.88 -4.30
CA SER A 49 -6.87 -9.08 -5.52
C SER A 49 -7.43 -7.67 -5.34
N GLY A 50 -8.58 -7.54 -4.68
CA GLY A 50 -9.22 -6.26 -4.42
C GLY A 50 -8.34 -5.34 -3.58
N TYR A 51 -7.87 -5.86 -2.44
CA TYR A 51 -6.88 -5.18 -1.59
C TYR A 51 -5.64 -4.73 -2.39
N LYS A 52 -5.04 -5.65 -3.16
CA LYS A 52 -3.81 -5.35 -3.93
C LYS A 52 -4.04 -4.29 -5.01
N SER A 53 -5.21 -4.29 -5.63
CA SER A 53 -5.57 -3.29 -6.65
C SER A 53 -5.72 -1.91 -6.03
N VAL A 54 -6.46 -1.79 -4.92
CA VAL A 54 -6.66 -0.51 -4.22
C VAL A 54 -5.34 0.04 -3.68
N VAL A 55 -4.66 -0.72 -2.82
CA VAL A 55 -3.44 -0.25 -2.15
C VAL A 55 -2.30 -0.09 -3.16
N GLY A 56 -2.23 -0.97 -4.15
CA GLY A 56 -1.29 -0.83 -5.25
C GLY A 56 -1.49 0.48 -6.02
N ALA A 57 -2.72 0.80 -6.41
CA ALA A 57 -3.00 2.04 -7.14
C ALA A 57 -2.61 3.29 -6.34
N ILE A 58 -2.94 3.32 -5.05
CA ILE A 58 -2.59 4.43 -4.14
C ILE A 58 -1.06 4.61 -4.03
N ILE A 59 -0.29 3.51 -3.99
CA ILE A 59 1.18 3.56 -3.92
C ILE A 59 1.80 3.97 -5.25
N SER A 60 1.22 3.55 -6.38
CA SER A 60 1.82 3.71 -7.71
C SER A 60 1.50 5.03 -8.39
N ILE A 61 0.39 5.69 -8.04
CA ILE A 61 -0.10 6.87 -8.76
C ILE A 61 0.33 8.14 -8.03
N GLN A 62 0.94 9.07 -8.78
CA GLN A 62 1.28 10.41 -8.32
C GLN A 62 0.90 11.43 -9.41
N PRO A 63 0.13 12.50 -9.09
CA PRO A 63 -0.41 12.84 -7.76
C PRO A 63 -1.53 11.87 -7.30
N PRO A 64 -1.84 11.80 -5.98
CA PRO A 64 -2.97 11.01 -5.47
C PRO A 64 -4.29 11.41 -6.15
N LEU A 65 -5.18 10.45 -6.37
CA LEU A 65 -6.42 10.63 -7.11
C LEU A 65 -7.65 10.36 -6.22
N PRO A 66 -8.81 11.00 -6.50
CA PRO A 66 -10.06 10.68 -5.82
C PRO A 66 -10.49 9.22 -6.00
N VAL A 67 -11.24 8.66 -5.04
CA VAL A 67 -11.72 7.25 -5.10
C VAL A 67 -12.49 6.99 -6.38
N SER A 68 -13.35 7.90 -6.82
CA SER A 68 -14.05 7.77 -8.11
C SER A 68 -13.11 7.55 -9.30
N THR A 69 -11.97 8.24 -9.33
CA THR A 69 -10.98 8.09 -10.40
C THR A 69 -10.20 6.79 -10.25
N LEU A 70 -9.89 6.39 -9.01
CA LEU A 70 -9.27 5.09 -8.73
C LEU A 70 -10.19 3.94 -9.15
N ALA A 71 -11.48 4.00 -8.82
CA ALA A 71 -12.54 3.06 -9.21
C ALA A 71 -12.56 2.84 -10.71
N HIS A 72 -12.60 3.95 -11.46
CA HIS A 72 -12.42 3.89 -12.90
C HIS A 72 -11.10 3.22 -13.28
N LEU A 73 -9.97 3.63 -12.72
CA LEU A 73 -8.66 3.11 -13.10
C LEU A 73 -8.49 1.60 -12.90
N ILE A 74 -8.93 1.08 -11.75
CA ILE A 74 -8.75 -0.32 -11.36
C ILE A 74 -9.95 -1.21 -11.66
N ASN A 75 -11.02 -0.66 -12.27
CA ASN A 75 -12.26 -1.36 -12.58
C ASN A 75 -12.87 -2.04 -11.34
N MET A 76 -13.15 -1.23 -10.33
CA MET A 76 -13.74 -1.64 -9.05
C MET A 76 -14.80 -0.63 -8.64
N ASP A 77 -15.85 -1.11 -7.97
CA ASP A 77 -16.91 -0.25 -7.46
C ASP A 77 -16.37 0.67 -6.36
N VAL A 78 -16.92 1.89 -6.29
CA VAL A 78 -16.49 2.93 -5.34
C VAL A 78 -16.68 2.43 -3.90
N GLU A 79 -17.79 1.74 -3.64
CA GLU A 79 -18.15 1.15 -2.36
C GLU A 79 -17.13 0.10 -1.91
N ASP A 80 -16.65 -0.73 -2.83
CA ASP A 80 -15.63 -1.75 -2.54
C ASP A 80 -14.28 -1.11 -2.19
N ILE A 81 -13.91 -0.01 -2.87
CA ILE A 81 -12.71 0.76 -2.52
C ILE A 81 -12.86 1.35 -1.12
N HIS A 82 -14.00 1.97 -0.81
CA HIS A 82 -14.26 2.52 0.52
C HIS A 82 -14.22 1.45 1.60
N ALA A 83 -14.76 0.26 1.36
CA ALA A 83 -14.72 -0.85 2.33
C ALA A 83 -13.28 -1.30 2.64
N VAL A 84 -12.37 -1.25 1.65
CA VAL A 84 -10.93 -1.49 1.87
C VAL A 84 -10.32 -0.34 2.67
N LEU A 85 -10.62 0.90 2.32
CA LEU A 85 -10.07 2.09 2.98
C LEU A 85 -10.51 2.22 4.44
N GLU A 86 -11.77 1.90 4.75
CA GLU A 86 -12.32 1.91 6.11
C GLU A 86 -11.50 1.02 7.06
N LYS A 87 -11.09 -0.16 6.58
CA LYS A 87 -10.27 -1.11 7.34
C LYS A 87 -8.80 -0.69 7.48
N LEU A 88 -8.36 0.31 6.71
CA LEU A 88 -6.98 0.80 6.65
C LEU A 88 -6.84 2.24 7.15
N GLN A 89 -7.86 2.81 7.81
CA GLN A 89 -7.87 4.19 8.30
C GLN A 89 -6.71 4.56 9.23
N SER A 90 -6.06 3.59 9.86
CA SER A 90 -4.89 3.82 10.71
C SER A 90 -3.59 4.10 9.93
N VAL A 91 -3.55 3.80 8.63
CA VAL A 91 -2.37 3.93 7.76
C VAL A 91 -2.65 4.72 6.48
N ILE A 92 -3.91 4.80 6.06
CA ILE A 92 -4.40 5.56 4.92
C ILE A 92 -5.50 6.51 5.41
N ALA A 93 -5.26 7.81 5.31
CA ALA A 93 -6.28 8.83 5.51
C ALA A 93 -7.16 8.95 4.26
N LEU A 94 -8.46 9.11 4.43
CA LEU A 94 -9.34 9.60 3.37
C LEU A 94 -9.67 11.06 3.68
N GLY A 95 -9.28 11.97 2.79
CA GLY A 95 -9.60 13.40 2.95
C GLY A 95 -11.06 13.70 2.59
N ASP A 96 -11.53 14.90 2.95
CA ASP A 96 -12.86 15.40 2.57
C ASP A 96 -13.04 15.53 1.04
N ASP A 97 -11.93 15.56 0.31
CA ASP A 97 -11.85 15.55 -1.15
C ASP A 97 -11.93 14.13 -1.75
N ASP A 98 -12.20 13.12 -0.92
CA ASP A 98 -12.29 11.72 -1.30
C ASP A 98 -10.96 11.17 -1.88
N VAL A 99 -9.83 11.77 -1.51
CA VAL A 99 -8.50 11.35 -1.96
C VAL A 99 -7.78 10.57 -0.85
N PRO A 100 -7.48 9.26 -1.05
CA PRO A 100 -6.74 8.46 -0.08
C PRO A 100 -5.25 8.83 -0.05
N ARG A 101 -4.68 8.95 1.15
CA ARG A 101 -3.28 9.36 1.39
C ARG A 101 -2.64 8.48 2.45
N ILE A 102 -1.49 7.89 2.12
CA ILE A 102 -0.70 7.13 3.08
C ILE A 102 -0.05 8.10 4.08
N TYR A 103 -0.26 7.88 5.40
CA TYR A 103 0.28 8.78 6.44
C TYR A 103 1.80 8.85 6.43
N HIS A 104 2.46 7.71 6.25
CA HIS A 104 3.91 7.64 6.37
C HIS A 104 4.54 6.73 5.30
N LYS A 105 5.63 7.23 4.68
CA LYS A 105 6.36 6.53 3.62
C LYS A 105 6.85 5.13 4.03
N SER A 106 7.07 4.88 5.33
CA SER A 106 7.47 3.55 5.82
C SER A 106 6.43 2.46 5.57
N PHE A 107 5.13 2.81 5.50
CA PHE A 107 4.08 1.85 5.17
C PHE A 107 4.21 1.37 3.72
N SER A 108 4.33 2.31 2.77
CA SER A 108 4.60 1.98 1.36
C SER A 108 5.89 1.18 1.22
N ASN A 109 6.97 1.61 1.88
CA ASN A 109 8.25 0.91 1.84
C ASN A 109 8.14 -0.52 2.39
N TYR A 110 7.35 -0.76 3.42
CA TYR A 110 7.11 -2.10 3.94
C TYR A 110 6.40 -2.97 2.90
N LEU A 111 5.31 -2.47 2.30
CA LEU A 111 4.51 -3.21 1.33
C LEU A 111 5.25 -3.58 0.04
N THR A 112 6.25 -2.78 -0.35
CA THR A 112 7.02 -2.98 -1.59
C THR A 112 8.34 -3.72 -1.37
N ASP A 113 8.75 -3.96 -0.13
CA ASP A 113 9.99 -4.65 0.21
C ASP A 113 9.73 -6.12 0.51
N GLN A 114 10.25 -7.02 -0.34
CA GLN A 114 10.08 -8.46 -0.21
C GLN A 114 10.74 -9.03 1.06
N MET A 115 11.80 -8.40 1.56
CA MET A 115 12.51 -8.84 2.76
C MET A 115 11.75 -8.46 4.04
N ARG A 116 10.90 -7.43 3.97
CA ARG A 116 10.08 -6.95 5.10
C ARG A 116 8.65 -7.51 5.06
N CYS A 117 7.95 -7.36 3.94
CA CYS A 117 6.62 -7.92 3.74
C CYS A 117 6.73 -9.33 3.12
N THR A 118 6.95 -10.31 3.98
CA THR A 118 7.20 -11.71 3.57
C THR A 118 5.94 -12.43 3.08
N ASP A 119 4.75 -12.08 3.59
CA ASP A 119 3.49 -12.66 3.12
C ASP A 119 3.14 -12.16 1.70
N PRO A 120 3.15 -13.05 0.68
CA PRO A 120 2.87 -12.66 -0.70
C PRO A 120 1.43 -12.16 -0.92
N ARG A 121 0.49 -12.45 -0.03
CA ARG A 121 -0.90 -11.96 -0.11
C ARG A 121 -1.00 -10.49 0.28
N LEU A 122 -0.10 -10.01 1.13
CA LEU A 122 -0.04 -8.62 1.57
C LEU A 122 0.88 -7.76 0.72
N ARG A 123 1.94 -8.35 0.14
CA ARG A 123 2.97 -7.65 -0.63
C ARG A 123 2.42 -7.03 -1.93
N ILE A 124 2.86 -5.81 -2.22
CA ILE A 124 2.55 -5.05 -3.43
C ILE A 124 3.76 -5.05 -4.37
N VAL A 125 3.57 -5.55 -5.60
CA VAL A 125 4.61 -5.56 -6.64
C VAL A 125 4.33 -4.41 -7.60
N GLN A 126 5.04 -3.29 -7.44
CA GLN A 126 4.73 -2.04 -8.15
C GLN A 126 4.73 -2.18 -9.68
N ILE A 127 5.65 -2.95 -10.27
CA ILE A 127 5.68 -3.17 -11.73
C ILE A 127 4.38 -3.84 -12.18
N ALA A 128 3.97 -4.92 -11.51
CA ALA A 128 2.74 -5.64 -11.84
C ALA A 128 1.50 -4.75 -11.64
N THR A 129 1.49 -3.92 -10.58
CA THR A 129 0.43 -2.94 -10.34
C THR A 129 0.37 -1.90 -11.46
N MET A 130 1.50 -1.32 -11.86
CA MET A 130 1.55 -0.30 -12.91
C MET A 130 1.12 -0.88 -14.26
N THR A 131 1.54 -2.11 -14.60
CA THR A 131 1.08 -2.80 -15.80
C THR A 131 -0.45 -2.98 -15.80
N LYS A 132 -1.05 -3.38 -14.67
CA LYS A 132 -2.51 -3.51 -14.55
C LYS A 132 -3.23 -2.17 -14.75
N LEU A 133 -2.71 -1.09 -14.17
CA LEU A 133 -3.26 0.25 -14.36
C LEU A 133 -3.23 0.70 -15.83
N LEU A 134 -2.12 0.44 -16.53
CA LEU A 134 -1.96 0.78 -17.94
C LEU A 134 -2.89 -0.04 -18.84
N ILE A 135 -3.02 -1.35 -18.59
CA ILE A 135 -3.94 -2.22 -19.33
C ILE A 135 -5.39 -1.79 -19.10
N GLY A 136 -5.79 -1.54 -17.85
CA GLY A 136 -7.14 -1.07 -17.53
C GLY A 136 -7.47 0.24 -18.24
N ARG A 137 -6.51 1.18 -18.31
CA ARG A 137 -6.68 2.43 -19.05
C ARG A 137 -6.81 2.21 -20.55
N ALA A 138 -6.00 1.33 -21.15
CA ALA A 138 -6.06 1.03 -22.58
C ALA A 138 -7.38 0.37 -22.98
N ALA A 139 -7.86 -0.60 -22.20
CA ALA A 139 -9.14 -1.28 -22.44
C ALA A 139 -10.32 -0.30 -22.47
N ARG A 140 -10.31 0.74 -21.63
CA ARG A 140 -11.39 1.75 -21.61
C ARG A 140 -11.30 2.80 -22.72
N LEU A 141 -10.11 3.12 -23.21
CA LEU A 141 -9.97 3.98 -24.39
C LEU A 141 -10.55 3.32 -25.65
N THR A 142 -10.57 1.98 -25.69
CA THR A 142 -11.18 1.23 -26.80
C THR A 142 -12.68 1.01 -26.66
N GLU A 143 -13.29 1.37 -25.53
CA GLU A 143 -14.73 1.22 -25.25
C GLU A 143 -15.53 2.54 -25.28
N GLN A 144 -14.89 3.68 -25.56
CA GLN A 144 -15.63 4.91 -25.86
C GLN A 144 -16.20 4.82 -27.30
N PRO A 145 -17.52 4.80 -27.50
CA PRO A 145 -18.08 4.95 -28.84
C PRO A 145 -17.79 6.37 -29.34
N ASP A 146 -17.26 6.47 -30.55
CA ASP A 146 -17.15 7.73 -31.29
C ASP A 146 -18.52 8.43 -31.31
N LEU A 147 -18.59 9.67 -30.82
CA LEU A 147 -19.74 10.56 -30.99
C LEU A 147 -19.46 11.57 -32.10
#